data_AF-A0AAW1YCI5-F1
#
_entry.id   AF-A0AAW1YCI5-F1
#
_cell.length_a   1.000
_cell.length_b   1.000
_cell.length_c   1.000
_cell.angle_alpha   90.00
_cell.angle_beta   90.00
_cell.angle_gamma   90.00
#
_symmetry.space_group_name_H-M   'P 1'
#
loop_
_entity.id
_entity.type
_entity.pdbx_description
1 polymer ?
#
loop_
_entity_poly.entity_id
_entity_poly.type
_entity_poly.pdbx_seq_one_letter_code
_entity_poly.pdbx_strand_id
1 'polypeptide(L)'
;MDMVARLVNEKPLVIFSKSSCCMSHSIKTFLYDFGANPTVYEVDQMPNGQQIERALAAARGRPSVPAVFIGQQFIGGTTIR
;
A
#
# COMPACT_ATOMS: atom_id res chain seq x y z
N MET A 1 -16.25 3.55 -8.90
CA MET A 1 -15.92 2.44 -7.98
C MET A 1 -14.47 2.60 -7.57
N ASP A 2 -14.20 2.73 -6.28
CA ASP A 2 -12.85 2.98 -5.77
C ASP A 2 -12.00 1.69 -5.83
N MET A 3 -10.98 1.66 -6.69
CA MET A 3 -10.17 0.46 -6.93
C MET A 3 -9.33 0.09 -5.71
N VAL A 4 -8.84 1.09 -4.98
CA VAL A 4 -8.08 0.89 -3.73
C VAL A 4 -9.00 0.22 -2.73
N ALA A 5 -10.21 0.75 -2.51
CA ALA A 5 -11.16 0.18 -1.56
C ALA A 5 -11.46 -1.31 -1.81
N ARG A 6 -11.57 -1.74 -3.08
CA ARG A 6 -11.75 -3.15 -3.42
C ARG A 6 -10.57 -4.02 -2.97
N LEU A 7 -9.35 -3.61 -3.33
CA LEU A 7 -8.13 -4.35 -2.99
C LEU A 7 -7.91 -4.42 -1.47
N VAL A 8 -8.29 -3.38 -0.73
CA VAL A 8 -8.18 -3.36 0.74
C VAL A 8 -9.31 -4.14 1.42
N ASN A 9 -10.49 -4.25 0.81
CA ASN A 9 -11.60 -5.01 1.40
C ASN A 9 -11.37 -6.52 1.36
N GLU A 10 -10.62 -7.02 0.37
CA GLU A 10 -10.34 -8.46 0.23
C GLU A 10 -9.30 -9.00 1.22
N LYS A 11 -8.50 -8.12 1.85
CA LYS A 11 -7.33 -8.53 2.65
C LYS A 11 -7.21 -7.69 3.94
N PRO A 12 -6.92 -8.32 5.09
CA PRO A 12 -6.82 -7.61 6.36
C PRO A 12 -5.58 -6.70 6.45
N LEU A 13 -4.53 -6.96 5.66
CA LEU A 13 -3.31 -6.18 5.61
C LEU A 13 -2.84 -6.03 4.17
N VAL A 14 -2.79 -4.80 3.68
CA VAL A 14 -2.43 -4.47 2.29
C VAL A 14 -1.36 -3.39 2.26
N ILE A 15 -0.34 -3.58 1.43
CA ILE A 15 0.73 -2.61 1.18
C ILE A 15 0.75 -2.28 -0.31
N PHE A 16 0.54 -1.03 -0.66
CA PHE A 16 0.85 -0.52 -2.00
C PHE A 16 2.28 0.00 -2.01
N SER A 17 3.09 -0.50 -2.94
CA SER A 17 4.54 -0.27 -2.98
C SER A 17 5.00 -0.05 -4.42
N LYS A 18 6.18 0.54 -4.60
CA LYS A 18 6.88 0.58 -5.89
C LYS A 18 8.20 -0.17 -5.81
N SER A 19 8.52 -0.85 -6.91
CA SER A 19 9.76 -1.61 -7.12
C SER A 19 11.01 -0.74 -6.95
N SER A 20 10.91 0.52 -7.36
CA SER A 20 11.97 1.53 -7.30
C SER A 20 12.13 2.23 -5.95
N CYS A 21 11.35 1.87 -4.92
CA CYS A 21 11.35 2.56 -3.63
C CYS A 21 11.97 1.72 -2.51
N CYS A 22 13.15 2.13 -2.03
CA CYS A 22 13.88 1.45 -0.94
C CYS A 22 13.07 1.40 0.37
N MET A 23 12.28 2.43 0.66
CA MET A 23 11.47 2.50 1.90
C MET A 23 10.40 1.40 1.96
N SER A 24 9.88 0.99 0.81
CA SER A 24 8.90 -0.10 0.74
C SER A 24 9.49 -1.43 1.18
N HIS A 25 10.78 -1.68 0.95
CA HIS A 25 11.44 -2.91 1.41
C HIS A 25 11.51 -2.97 2.93
N SER A 26 11.82 -1.85 3.60
CA SER A 26 11.90 -1.78 5.05
C SER A 26 10.55 -2.11 5.70
N ILE A 27 9.45 -1.57 5.18
CA ILE A 27 8.10 -1.82 5.72
C ILE A 27 7.60 -3.23 5.44
N LYS A 28 7.84 -3.77 4.24
CA LYS A 28 7.55 -5.18 3.95
C LYS A 28 8.25 -6.07 4.97
N THR A 29 9.56 -5.90 5.13
CA THR A 29 10.39 -6.71 6.03
C THR A 29 9.95 -6.54 7.47
N PHE A 30 9.69 -5.32 7.94
CA PHE A 30 9.21 -5.06 9.29
C PHE A 30 7.88 -5.78 9.58
N LEU A 31 6.92 -5.73 8.64
CA LEU A 31 5.64 -6.42 8.83
C LEU A 31 5.80 -7.95 8.80
N TYR A 32 6.68 -8.49 7.96
CA TYR A 32 7.01 -9.93 7.97
C TYR A 32 7.73 -10.36 9.25
N ASP A 33 8.67 -9.57 9.75
CA ASP A 33 9.40 -9.82 11.00
C ASP A 33 8.46 -9.84 12.21
N PHE A 34 7.43 -8.99 12.19
CA PHE A 34 6.35 -8.99 13.17
C PHE A 34 5.40 -10.20 13.05
N GLY A 35 5.64 -11.11 12.11
CA GLY A 35 4.80 -12.27 11.83
C GLY A 35 3.51 -11.95 11.08
N ALA A 36 3.37 -10.73 10.55
CA ALA A 36 2.23 -10.37 9.72
C ALA A 36 2.41 -10.91 8.29
N ASN A 37 1.29 -11.18 7.61
CA ASN A 37 1.29 -11.62 6.22
C ASN A 37 0.64 -10.55 5.31
N PRO A 38 1.35 -9.45 4.98
CA PRO A 38 0.83 -8.39 4.14
C PRO A 38 0.68 -8.82 2.68
N THR A 39 -0.43 -8.43 2.05
CA THR A 39 -0.54 -8.48 0.59
C THR A 39 0.14 -7.26 -0.01
N VAL A 40 1.20 -7.48 -0.79
CA VAL A 40 1.97 -6.39 -1.41
C VAL A 40 1.54 -6.22 -2.86
N TYR A 41 1.06 -5.03 -3.21
CA TYR A 41 0.78 -4.61 -4.58
C TYR A 41 1.87 -3.66 -5.07
N GLU A 42 2.71 -4.15 -5.98
CA GLU A 42 3.73 -3.35 -6.65
C GLU A 42 3.06 -2.51 -7.75
N VAL A 43 2.59 -1.30 -7.41
CA VAL A 43 1.81 -0.45 -8.32
C VAL A 43 2.53 -0.14 -9.63
N ASP A 44 3.85 -0.04 -9.62
CA ASP A 44 4.68 0.15 -10.82
C ASP A 44 4.60 -1.02 -11.82
N GLN A 45 4.35 -2.24 -11.32
CA GLN A 45 4.27 -3.45 -12.15
C GLN A 45 2.84 -3.83 -12.54
N MET A 46 1.84 -3.10 -12.03
CA MET A 46 0.45 -3.38 -12.32
C MET A 46 -0.02 -2.62 -13.57
N PRO A 47 -0.79 -3.24 -14.48
CA PRO A 47 -1.32 -2.55 -15.67
C PRO A 47 -2.23 -1.37 -15.32
N ASN A 48 -2.85 -1.42 -14.14
CA ASN A 48 -3.70 -0.41 -13.53
C ASN A 48 -2.97 0.46 -12.48
N GLY A 49 -1.63 0.37 -12.42
CA GLY A 49 -0.78 1.07 -11.46
C GLY A 49 -1.06 2.57 -11.33
N GLN A 50 -1.06 3.26 -12.47
CA GLN A 50 -1.30 4.71 -12.52
C GLN A 50 -2.68 5.10 -11.98
N GLN A 51 -3.71 4.26 -12.19
CA GLN A 51 -5.04 4.52 -11.65
C GLN A 51 -5.07 4.34 -10.13
N ILE A 52 -4.39 3.31 -9.61
CA ILE A 52 -4.26 3.07 -8.17
C ILE A 52 -3.50 4.24 -7.52
N GLU A 53 -2.39 4.69 -8.10
CA GLU A 53 -1.64 5.84 -7.61
C GLU A 53 -2.49 7.12 -7.57
N ARG A 54 -3.26 7.37 -8.63
CA ARG A 54 -4.19 8.50 -8.67
C ARG A 54 -5.28 8.38 -7.61
N ALA A 55 -5.81 7.18 -7.36
CA ALA A 55 -6.80 6.96 -6.32
C ALA A 55 -6.19 7.17 -4.91
N LEU A 56 -4.99 6.64 -4.67
CA LEU A 56 -4.24 6.87 -3.43
C LEU A 56 -3.95 8.36 -3.22
N ALA A 57 -3.54 9.07 -4.28
CA ALA A 57 -3.28 10.50 -4.24
C ALA A 57 -4.55 11.32 -4.07
N ALA A 58 -5.66 10.96 -4.73
CA ALA A 58 -6.94 11.65 -4.61
C ALA A 58 -7.54 11.49 -3.21
N ALA A 59 -7.38 10.32 -2.59
CA ALA A 59 -7.84 10.06 -1.23
C ALA A 59 -7.04 10.83 -0.16
N ARG A 60 -5.79 11.24 -0.45
CA ARG A 60 -4.84 11.72 0.58
C ARG A 60 -4.10 13.02 0.25
N GLY A 61 -4.29 13.58 -0.94
CA GLY A 61 -3.63 14.80 -1.41
C GLY A 61 -2.12 14.68 -1.68
N ARG A 62 -1.53 13.48 -1.54
CA ARG A 62 -0.11 13.22 -1.80
C ARG A 62 0.12 11.85 -2.45
N PRO A 63 0.96 11.75 -3.49
CA PRO A 63 1.46 10.47 -3.96
C PRO A 63 2.46 9.96 -2.93
N SER A 64 2.13 8.92 -2.18
CA SER A 64 3.05 8.39 -1.16
C SER A 64 2.88 6.89 -1.05
N VAL A 65 3.57 6.20 -1.96
CA VAL A 65 4.01 4.83 -1.68
C VAL A 65 5.26 4.90 -0.78
N PRO A 66 5.51 3.90 0.08
CA PRO A 66 4.58 2.82 0.40
C PRO A 66 3.30 3.36 1.08
N ALA A 67 2.17 2.68 0.89
CA ALA A 67 0.89 3.00 1.54
C ALA A 67 0.33 1.73 2.19
N VAL A 68 0.21 1.74 3.52
CA VAL A 68 -0.18 0.58 4.32
C VAL A 68 -1.61 0.73 4.80
N PHE A 69 -2.38 -0.34 4.64
CA PHE A 69 -3.75 -0.46 5.11
C PHE A 69 -3.92 -1.68 6.01
N ILE A 70 -4.58 -1.50 7.15
CA ILE A 70 -4.92 -2.55 8.11
C ILE A 70 -6.42 -2.48 8.37
N GLY A 71 -7.14 -3.58 8.15
CA GLY A 71 -8.59 -3.66 8.37
C GLY A 71 -9.36 -2.58 7.61
N GLN A 72 -9.03 -2.37 6.33
CA GLN A 72 -9.60 -1.30 5.48
C GLN A 72 -9.20 0.13 5.87
N GLN A 73 -8.49 0.31 6.98
CA GLN A 73 -8.04 1.61 7.45
C GLN A 73 -6.62 1.88 6.96
N PHE A 74 -6.39 3.08 6.43
CA PHE A 74 -5.04 3.53 6.10
C PHE A 74 -4.27 3.87 7.38
N ILE A 75 -3.09 3.28 7.54
CA ILE A 75 -2.26 3.47 8.74
C ILE A 75 -1.11 4.43 8.45
N GLY A 76 -0.57 4.43 7.23
CA GLY A 76 0.50 5.35 6.87
C GLY A 76 1.43 4.78 5.81
N GLY A 77 2.41 5.60 5.43
CA GLY A 77 3.43 5.22 4.47
C GLY A 77 4.76 4.87 5.10
N THR A 78 5.45 5.84 5.68
CA THR A 78 6.84 5.70 6.16
C THR A 78 6.99 5.63 7.67
N THR A 79 5.94 5.88 8.44
CA THR A 79 5.95 5.79 9.90
C THR A 79 4.60 5.22 10.33
N ILE A 80 4.56 3.93 10.63
CA ILE A 80 3.45 3.33 11.37
C ILE A 80 3.59 3.86 12.80
N ARG A 81 2.61 4.64 13.27
CA ARG A 81 2.59 5.22 14.62
C ARG A 81 1.33 4.77 15.35
#